data_AF-A0A0X1KMH6-F1
#
_entry.id   AF-A0A0X1KMH6-F1
#
_cell.length_a   1.000
_cell.length_b   1.000
_cell.length_c   1.000
_cell.angle_alpha   90.00
_cell.angle_beta   90.00
_cell.angle_gamma   90.00
#
_symmetry.space_group_name_H-M   'P 1'
#
loop_
_entity.id
_entity.type
_entity.pdbx_description
1 polymer ?
#
loop_
_entity_poly.entity_id
_entity_poly.type
_entity_poly.pdbx_seq_one_letter_code
_entity_poly.pdbx_strand_id
1 'polypeptide(L)'
;MKEIGRERPLDEFLTGQPKEEPSHSSGKAPEEKRNESLFYWTGHPFVDAGLVALLLISRKNSPEELTEEDIEKAVDFAAKLYARKEWSSGYIHAMMLPNSGILMANPSMSKKRTPEAIAQNLKDLLKEPEDPNAPICEICGRRHSRPKPVYRSDFPLVGTGGVPNYFPSAKDGLNVCSHCLFLVQFLPLVAYKVGRRVLVMHTYPYELMLELHGEALNDVRKNFLASNARDFKRPENFLFHLLGELTRKTERDDLWVNASITLYYFVVNNKSPDITIIHVPTPVLRFIAHASREDPTGWKRIVAMGWRKRPSEEEFEKYERSYANEVYARLLAEESILPYFIDVKNRRANAKWSLLSFYCSEVLGLDKEALEFIKDVGDRIVETLEKLPDNQLSRRVRELERAEKLYQFEAFFVNLEKLRQRLGIEKPLMTFDEFATVLTSYGEDLNVSWRTVKHLLLFRVYERLHDRLMKASEEVEEVGEAEEEVEDVGIYGLGEVEE
;
A
#
# COMPACT_ATOMS: atom_id res chain seq x y z
N MET A 1 32.86 20.56 -19.96
CA MET A 1 33.75 19.86 -19.00
C MET A 1 33.98 20.81 -17.83
N LYS A 2 33.24 20.60 -16.72
CA LYS A 2 33.40 21.35 -15.46
C LYS A 2 34.30 20.53 -14.54
N GLU A 3 35.27 21.19 -13.93
CA GLU A 3 36.27 20.58 -13.05
C GLU A 3 35.62 19.99 -11.80
N ILE A 4 35.93 18.71 -11.53
CA ILE A 4 35.55 17.99 -10.32
C ILE A 4 36.58 18.37 -9.25
N GLY A 5 36.11 18.97 -8.14
CA GLY A 5 36.95 19.32 -6.99
C GLY A 5 37.54 18.07 -6.32
N ARG A 6 38.82 18.14 -5.96
CA ARG A 6 39.57 17.07 -5.27
C ARG A 6 38.87 16.64 -3.97
N GLU A 7 38.60 15.34 -3.86
CA GLU A 7 38.18 14.69 -2.62
C GLU A 7 39.26 14.84 -1.55
N ARG A 8 38.86 15.14 -0.30
CA ARG A 8 39.76 15.17 0.84
C ARG A 8 40.09 13.74 1.28
N PRO A 9 41.33 13.43 1.69
CA PRO A 9 41.70 12.11 2.19
C PRO A 9 40.92 11.76 3.47
N LEU A 10 40.51 10.50 3.57
CA LEU A 10 39.75 9.90 4.68
C LEU A 10 40.39 10.11 6.07
N ASP A 11 41.70 10.39 6.09
CA ASP A 11 42.51 10.53 7.30
C ASP A 11 42.21 11.84 8.06
N GLU A 12 41.80 12.92 7.39
CA GLU A 12 41.44 14.19 8.03
C GLU A 12 40.09 14.12 8.77
N PHE A 13 39.22 13.16 8.43
CA PHE A 13 37.93 12.99 9.09
C PHE A 13 38.05 12.24 10.43
N LEU A 14 39.10 11.44 10.62
CA LEU A 14 39.26 10.54 11.76
C LEU A 14 40.10 11.13 12.91
N THR A 15 40.82 12.23 12.69
CA THR A 15 41.74 12.81 13.70
C THR A 15 41.23 14.09 14.36
N GLY A 16 39.97 14.48 14.15
CA GLY A 16 39.34 15.64 14.79
C GLY A 16 39.07 15.41 16.28
N GLN A 17 40.08 15.55 17.14
CA GLN A 17 39.87 15.64 18.58
C GLN A 17 39.11 16.95 18.92
N PRO A 18 38.11 16.92 19.82
CA PRO A 18 37.48 18.14 20.32
C PRO A 18 38.49 18.92 21.18
N LYS A 19 38.55 20.24 21.00
CA LYS A 19 39.31 21.16 21.86
C LYS A 19 38.76 21.11 23.29
N GLU A 20 39.65 20.92 24.26
CA GLU A 20 39.35 21.07 25.69
C GLU A 20 38.99 22.52 26.03
N GLU A 21 37.84 22.72 26.68
CA GLU A 21 37.45 23.96 27.37
C GLU A 21 37.63 23.81 28.90
N PRO A 22 37.78 24.92 29.66
CA PRO A 22 38.41 24.90 30.97
C PRO A 22 37.52 24.30 32.06
N SER A 23 38.18 23.61 33.00
CA SER A 23 37.59 22.98 34.18
C SER A 23 36.84 23.98 35.08
N HIS A 24 35.52 23.90 35.09
CA HIS A 24 34.70 24.40 36.19
C HIS A 24 34.38 23.26 37.16
N SER A 25 34.85 23.43 38.41
CA SER A 25 34.46 22.58 39.53
C SER A 25 32.97 22.79 39.85
N SER A 26 32.17 21.74 39.71
CA SER A 26 30.85 21.67 40.33
C SER A 26 30.62 20.24 40.80
N GLY A 27 30.18 20.11 42.06
CA GLY A 27 30.10 18.86 42.79
C GLY A 27 29.32 17.75 42.07
N LYS A 28 29.66 16.51 42.42
CA LYS A 28 28.92 15.30 42.04
C LYS A 28 27.43 15.49 42.34
N ALA A 29 26.65 15.77 41.30
CA ALA A 29 25.23 15.46 41.31
C ALA A 29 25.11 13.93 41.43
N PRO A 30 24.15 13.42 42.22
CA PRO A 30 23.91 11.98 42.25
C PRO A 30 23.52 11.55 40.83
N GLU A 31 24.19 10.53 40.29
CA GLU A 31 23.74 9.81 39.11
C GLU A 31 22.32 9.30 39.40
N GLU A 32 21.31 10.05 38.96
CA GLU A 32 19.99 9.49 38.77
C GLU A 32 20.17 8.30 37.82
N LYS A 33 20.00 7.09 38.36
CA LYS A 33 19.80 5.89 37.55
C LYS A 33 18.65 6.20 36.60
N ARG A 34 18.95 6.64 35.38
CA ARG A 34 17.98 6.60 34.29
C ARG A 34 17.55 5.15 34.21
N ASN A 35 16.26 4.92 34.48
CA ASN A 35 15.66 3.62 34.31
C ASN A 35 15.73 3.34 32.80
N GLU A 36 16.78 2.66 32.35
CA GLU A 36 16.93 2.32 30.94
C GLU A 36 15.74 1.43 30.57
N SER A 37 14.96 1.87 29.58
CA SER A 37 13.86 1.07 29.05
C SER A 37 14.39 -0.30 28.66
N LEU A 38 13.62 -1.37 28.93
CA LEU A 38 14.05 -2.72 28.58
C LEU A 38 14.01 -2.94 27.07
N PHE A 39 13.02 -2.35 26.40
CA PHE A 39 12.76 -2.50 24.97
C PHE A 39 12.79 -1.15 24.25
N TYR A 40 13.14 -1.21 22.97
CA TYR A 40 13.20 -0.07 22.05
C TYR A 40 12.81 -0.55 20.67
N TRP A 41 12.35 0.37 19.83
CA TRP A 41 12.14 0.08 18.41
C TRP A 41 13.45 -0.33 17.76
N THR A 42 13.45 -1.49 17.10
CA THR A 42 14.65 -2.06 16.48
C THR A 42 14.74 -1.77 15.00
N GLY A 43 13.61 -1.40 14.37
CA GLY A 43 13.49 -1.31 12.92
C GLY A 43 13.29 -2.67 12.25
N HIS A 44 13.35 -3.79 12.99
CA HIS A 44 13.14 -5.12 12.45
C HIS A 44 11.65 -5.50 12.53
N PRO A 45 11.00 -5.86 11.40
CA PRO A 45 9.55 -6.04 11.30
C PRO A 45 8.97 -7.05 12.30
N PHE A 46 9.64 -8.18 12.50
CA PHE A 46 9.14 -9.24 13.39
C PHE A 46 9.37 -8.95 14.88
N VAL A 47 10.43 -8.22 15.22
CA VAL A 47 10.71 -7.83 16.62
C VAL A 47 9.79 -6.69 17.01
N ASP A 48 9.68 -5.68 16.15
CA ASP A 48 8.82 -4.51 16.38
C ASP A 48 7.35 -4.91 16.44
N ALA A 49 6.88 -5.87 15.63
CA ALA A 49 5.53 -6.41 15.78
C ALA A 49 5.33 -7.17 17.11
N GLY A 50 6.35 -7.89 17.58
CA GLY A 50 6.36 -8.44 18.93
C GLY A 50 6.23 -7.37 20.03
N LEU A 51 6.97 -6.26 19.89
CA LEU A 51 6.87 -5.10 20.78
C LEU A 51 5.49 -4.45 20.74
N VAL A 52 4.90 -4.31 19.55
CA VAL A 52 3.53 -3.83 19.38
C VAL A 52 2.52 -4.70 20.09
N ALA A 53 2.70 -6.02 20.10
CA ALA A 53 1.83 -6.91 20.87
C ALA A 53 1.87 -6.58 22.38
N LEU A 54 3.06 -6.37 22.95
CA LEU A 54 3.21 -5.96 24.35
C LEU A 54 2.53 -4.62 24.62
N LEU A 55 2.82 -3.60 23.79
CA LEU A 55 2.24 -2.27 23.91
C LEU A 55 0.71 -2.29 23.85
N LEU A 56 0.13 -3.01 22.90
CA LEU A 56 -1.32 -3.12 22.74
C LEU A 56 -1.97 -3.95 23.87
N ILE A 57 -1.28 -4.98 24.40
CA ILE A 57 -1.74 -5.73 25.57
C ILE A 57 -1.85 -4.81 26.79
N SER A 58 -0.82 -4.00 27.00
CA SER A 58 -0.68 -3.10 28.14
C SER A 58 -1.33 -1.73 27.94
N ARG A 59 -1.90 -1.46 26.76
CA ARG A 59 -2.50 -0.16 26.40
C ARG A 59 -1.52 1.00 26.54
N LYS A 60 -0.30 0.79 26.07
CA LYS A 60 0.81 1.74 26.05
C LYS A 60 1.13 2.15 24.61
N ASN A 61 1.71 3.33 24.44
CA ASN A 61 2.04 3.85 23.11
C ASN A 61 3.54 3.86 22.82
N SER A 62 4.37 3.79 23.84
CA SER A 62 5.83 3.81 23.70
C SER A 62 6.52 2.71 24.53
N PRO A 63 7.63 2.13 24.04
CA PRO A 63 8.37 1.08 24.75
C PRO A 63 8.81 1.48 26.17
N GLU A 64 9.11 2.76 26.37
CA GLU A 64 9.57 3.33 27.64
C GLU A 64 8.49 3.28 28.74
N GLU A 65 7.21 3.14 28.37
CA GLU A 65 6.10 3.01 29.31
C GLU A 65 5.90 1.58 29.84
N LEU A 66 6.60 0.58 29.28
CA LEU A 66 6.44 -0.82 29.67
C LEU A 66 7.09 -1.10 31.02
N THR A 67 6.31 -1.70 31.93
CA THR A 67 6.78 -2.15 33.24
C THR A 67 7.02 -3.67 33.28
N GLU A 68 7.67 -4.18 34.33
CA GLU A 68 7.79 -5.63 34.52
C GLU A 68 6.41 -6.31 34.65
N GLU A 69 5.45 -5.66 35.31
CA GLU A 69 4.07 -6.16 35.43
C GLU A 69 3.37 -6.27 34.07
N ASP A 70 3.62 -5.31 33.17
CA ASP A 70 3.10 -5.33 31.79
C ASP A 70 3.63 -6.54 31.01
N ILE A 71 4.93 -6.82 31.16
CA ILE A 71 5.59 -7.96 30.52
C ILE A 71 5.02 -9.27 31.08
N GLU A 72 4.83 -9.39 32.39
CA GLU A 72 4.24 -10.57 33.01
C GLU A 72 2.81 -10.83 32.52
N LYS A 73 1.97 -9.78 32.44
CA LYS A 73 0.61 -9.87 31.88
C LYS A 73 0.63 -10.34 30.43
N ALA A 74 1.56 -9.83 29.61
CA ALA A 74 1.70 -10.25 28.22
C ALA A 74 2.10 -11.73 28.13
N VAL A 75 3.10 -12.17 28.91
CA VAL A 75 3.55 -13.56 28.97
C VAL A 75 2.39 -14.50 29.34
N ASP A 76 1.64 -14.18 30.39
CA ASP A 76 0.52 -15.00 30.85
C ASP A 76 -0.61 -15.06 29.80
N PHE A 77 -0.88 -13.94 29.13
CA PHE A 77 -1.86 -13.88 28.05
C PHE A 77 -1.44 -14.75 26.86
N ALA A 78 -0.20 -14.61 26.38
CA ALA A 78 0.33 -15.38 25.27
C ALA A 78 0.35 -16.88 25.60
N ALA A 79 0.85 -17.25 26.78
CA ALA A 79 1.01 -18.64 27.19
C ALA A 79 -0.33 -19.41 27.25
N LYS A 80 -1.40 -18.77 27.75
CA LYS A 80 -2.76 -19.34 27.75
C LYS A 80 -3.25 -19.67 26.34
N LEU A 81 -2.99 -18.79 25.38
CA LEU A 81 -3.36 -19.00 23.97
C LEU A 81 -2.51 -20.08 23.33
N TYR A 82 -1.18 -20.00 23.49
CA TYR A 82 -0.22 -20.87 22.82
C TYR A 82 -0.28 -22.32 23.29
N ALA A 83 -0.78 -22.57 24.50
CA ALA A 83 -1.04 -23.93 24.97
C ALA A 83 -2.14 -24.64 24.14
N ARG A 84 -3.05 -23.90 23.50
CA ARG A 84 -4.15 -24.45 22.70
C ARG A 84 -3.63 -24.97 21.36
N LYS A 85 -4.24 -26.06 20.84
CA LYS A 85 -3.79 -26.76 19.62
C LYS A 85 -3.90 -25.88 18.38
N GLU A 86 -4.93 -25.05 18.32
CA GLU A 86 -5.21 -24.11 17.23
C GLU A 86 -4.05 -23.11 17.05
N TRP A 87 -3.49 -22.64 18.16
CA TRP A 87 -2.34 -21.73 18.17
C TRP A 87 -1.04 -22.47 17.91
N SER A 88 -0.69 -23.41 18.79
CA SER A 88 0.59 -24.10 18.73
C SER A 88 0.80 -24.87 17.42
N SER A 89 -0.15 -25.70 17.01
CA SER A 89 0.01 -26.56 15.83
C SER A 89 -0.55 -25.94 14.56
N GLY A 90 -1.71 -25.28 14.64
CA GLY A 90 -2.42 -24.74 13.48
C GLY A 90 -1.87 -23.41 12.95
N TYR A 91 -1.22 -22.63 13.80
CA TYR A 91 -0.78 -21.27 13.47
C TYR A 91 0.73 -21.08 13.65
N ILE A 92 1.27 -21.23 14.86
CA ILE A 92 2.68 -21.02 15.17
C ILE A 92 3.57 -22.02 14.43
N HIS A 93 3.39 -23.32 14.70
CA HIS A 93 4.19 -24.38 14.04
C HIS A 93 3.98 -24.40 12.52
N ALA A 94 2.74 -24.23 12.06
CA ALA A 94 2.41 -24.38 10.66
C ALA A 94 2.79 -23.16 9.80
N MET A 95 2.89 -21.96 10.38
CA MET A 95 2.99 -20.73 9.60
C MET A 95 4.13 -19.78 9.97
N MET A 96 4.73 -19.85 11.16
CA MET A 96 5.72 -18.83 11.59
C MET A 96 7.00 -19.40 12.22
N LEU A 97 6.86 -20.35 13.15
CA LEU A 97 7.96 -20.87 13.98
C LEU A 97 7.86 -22.41 14.04
N PRO A 98 8.25 -23.11 12.97
CA PRO A 98 8.13 -24.55 12.90
C PRO A 98 9.01 -25.21 13.97
N ASN A 99 8.41 -26.13 14.72
CA ASN A 99 9.07 -26.87 15.79
C ASN A 99 9.63 -25.99 16.93
N SER A 100 9.07 -24.80 17.16
CA SER A 100 9.49 -23.95 18.29
C SER A 100 9.48 -24.72 19.62
N GLY A 101 10.65 -24.79 20.25
CA GLY A 101 10.80 -25.32 21.60
C GLY A 101 10.36 -24.29 22.65
N ILE A 102 10.67 -23.01 22.41
CA ILE A 102 10.34 -21.88 23.30
C ILE A 102 8.82 -21.82 23.52
N LEU A 103 8.05 -21.83 22.43
CA LEU A 103 6.58 -21.81 22.48
C LEU A 103 5.95 -23.20 22.59
N MET A 104 6.77 -24.25 22.77
CA MET A 104 6.37 -25.65 22.80
C MET A 104 5.50 -26.08 21.61
N ALA A 105 5.63 -25.42 20.46
CA ALA A 105 4.84 -25.64 19.25
C ALA A 105 5.20 -26.93 18.52
N ASN A 106 6.33 -27.56 18.86
CA ASN A 106 6.71 -28.88 18.36
C ASN A 106 5.64 -29.94 18.72
N PRO A 107 5.12 -30.74 17.76
CA PRO A 107 4.12 -31.78 18.01
C PRO A 107 4.50 -32.78 19.10
N SER A 108 5.79 -33.09 19.25
CA SER A 108 6.30 -34.00 20.28
C SER A 108 6.11 -33.47 21.72
N MET A 109 5.93 -32.16 21.88
CA MET A 109 5.76 -31.52 23.19
C MET A 109 4.29 -31.41 23.64
N SER A 110 3.33 -31.88 22.82
CA SER A 110 1.89 -31.75 23.06
C SER A 110 1.43 -32.21 24.46
N LYS A 111 1.99 -33.29 25.00
CA LYS A 111 1.64 -33.83 26.33
C LYS A 111 2.10 -32.94 27.50
N LYS A 112 3.14 -32.14 27.30
CA LYS A 112 3.74 -31.27 28.34
C LYS A 112 3.42 -29.80 28.11
N ARG A 113 2.69 -29.48 27.04
CA ARG A 113 2.35 -28.11 26.64
C ARG A 113 1.30 -27.56 27.59
N THR A 114 1.73 -26.81 28.60
CA THR A 114 0.84 -26.07 29.51
C THR A 114 1.17 -24.58 29.46
N PRO A 115 0.21 -23.70 29.83
CA PRO A 115 0.48 -22.27 29.94
C PRO A 115 1.67 -21.98 30.87
N GLU A 116 1.79 -22.68 32.00
CA GLU A 116 2.87 -22.45 32.97
C GLU A 116 4.25 -22.77 32.38
N ALA A 117 4.35 -23.86 31.61
CA ALA A 117 5.61 -24.24 30.97
C ALA A 117 6.02 -23.25 29.87
N ILE A 118 5.07 -22.75 29.08
CA ILE A 118 5.34 -21.73 28.04
C ILE A 118 5.72 -20.40 28.70
N ALA A 119 4.99 -19.98 29.74
CA ALA A 119 5.29 -18.77 30.48
C ALA A 119 6.68 -18.82 31.10
N GLN A 120 7.06 -19.96 31.69
CA GLN A 120 8.38 -20.16 32.25
C GLN A 120 9.46 -20.08 31.16
N ASN A 121 9.29 -20.73 30.01
CA ASN A 121 10.24 -20.62 28.89
C ASN A 121 10.47 -19.17 28.43
N LEU A 122 9.40 -18.38 28.36
CA LEU A 122 9.48 -16.96 27.97
C LEU A 122 10.20 -16.12 29.03
N LYS A 123 9.90 -16.36 30.32
CA LYS A 123 10.56 -15.68 31.45
C LYS A 123 12.04 -16.05 31.54
N ASP A 124 12.37 -17.33 31.38
CA ASP A 124 13.75 -17.83 31.36
C ASP A 124 14.54 -17.25 30.19
N LEU A 125 13.91 -17.12 29.02
CA LEU A 125 14.52 -16.47 27.87
C LEU A 125 14.83 -15.01 28.16
N LEU A 126 13.88 -14.25 28.72
CA LEU A 126 14.09 -12.84 29.03
C LEU A 126 15.19 -12.63 30.10
N LYS A 127 15.31 -13.55 31.05
CA LYS A 127 16.29 -13.51 32.15
C LYS A 127 17.64 -14.16 31.80
N GLU A 128 17.83 -14.59 30.55
CA GLU A 128 19.10 -15.18 30.12
C GLU A 128 20.22 -14.14 30.30
N PRO A 129 21.32 -14.47 31.01
CA PRO A 129 22.37 -13.51 31.31
C PRO A 129 23.04 -13.03 30.03
N GLU A 130 23.30 -11.73 29.97
CA GLU A 130 24.04 -11.13 28.88
C GLU A 130 25.53 -11.48 29.00
N ASP A 131 26.14 -11.88 27.89
CA ASP A 131 27.60 -12.01 27.80
C ASP A 131 28.16 -10.76 27.11
N PRO A 132 28.90 -9.90 27.82
CA PRO A 132 29.50 -8.69 27.25
C PRO A 132 30.51 -8.96 26.12
N ASN A 133 31.03 -10.19 26.04
CA ASN A 133 31.96 -10.62 24.99
C ASN A 133 31.24 -11.29 23.81
N ALA A 134 29.91 -11.42 23.88
CA ALA A 134 29.15 -12.00 22.81
C ALA A 134 29.23 -11.18 21.52
N PRO A 135 29.01 -11.82 20.36
CA PRO A 135 28.77 -11.10 19.12
C PRO A 135 27.68 -10.03 19.24
N ILE A 136 27.71 -9.10 18.29
CA ILE A 136 26.66 -8.10 18.15
C ILE A 136 25.36 -8.80 17.75
N CYS A 137 24.26 -8.45 18.41
CA CYS A 137 22.93 -8.86 18.00
C CYS A 137 22.63 -8.31 16.61
N GLU A 138 22.36 -9.19 15.67
CA GLU A 138 22.12 -8.87 14.25
C GLU A 138 20.76 -8.22 14.00
N ILE A 139 19.96 -8.05 15.06
CA ILE A 139 18.67 -7.36 15.02
C ILE A 139 18.78 -5.94 15.57
N CYS A 140 19.25 -5.78 16.81
CA CYS A 140 19.24 -4.47 17.49
C CYS A 140 20.63 -3.82 17.62
N GLY A 141 21.70 -4.47 17.16
CA GLY A 141 23.06 -3.91 17.18
C GLY A 141 23.75 -3.88 18.56
N ARG A 142 23.12 -4.39 19.62
CA ARG A 142 23.72 -4.45 20.96
C ARG A 142 24.72 -5.61 21.11
N ARG A 143 25.81 -5.40 21.87
CA ARG A 143 26.86 -6.40 22.16
C ARG A 143 26.45 -7.38 23.28
N HIS A 144 25.39 -8.14 23.04
CA HIS A 144 24.83 -9.09 24.01
C HIS A 144 24.03 -10.21 23.34
N SER A 145 24.46 -10.71 22.17
CA SER A 145 23.78 -11.88 21.60
C SER A 145 23.84 -13.04 22.59
N ARG A 146 22.79 -13.87 22.65
CA ARG A 146 22.84 -15.05 23.50
C ARG A 146 23.91 -16.04 22.98
N PRO A 147 24.51 -16.86 23.84
CA PRO A 147 25.54 -17.83 23.41
C PRO A 147 24.98 -18.95 22.53
N LYS A 148 23.67 -19.20 22.59
CA LYS A 148 23.01 -20.24 21.80
C LYS A 148 22.65 -19.72 20.39
N PRO A 149 23.08 -20.41 19.33
CA PRO A 149 22.62 -20.17 17.97
C PRO A 149 21.09 -20.06 17.86
N VAL A 150 20.62 -19.11 17.06
CA VAL A 150 19.19 -18.93 16.75
C VAL A 150 18.88 -19.47 15.36
N TYR A 151 17.85 -20.31 15.28
CA TYR A 151 17.42 -20.95 14.04
C TYR A 151 15.96 -20.65 13.72
N ARG A 152 15.48 -21.19 12.59
CA ARG A 152 14.07 -21.06 12.14
C ARG A 152 13.01 -21.47 13.16
N SER A 153 13.34 -22.31 14.13
CA SER A 153 12.42 -22.71 15.21
C SER A 153 12.16 -21.59 16.20
N ASP A 154 13.08 -20.63 16.28
CA ASP A 154 13.11 -19.59 17.28
C ASP A 154 12.85 -18.20 16.65
N PHE A 155 13.22 -18.01 15.39
CA PHE A 155 13.05 -16.77 14.64
C PHE A 155 12.55 -17.01 13.20
N PRO A 156 11.53 -16.30 12.70
CA PRO A 156 10.96 -16.53 11.36
C PRO A 156 11.96 -16.25 10.22
N LEU A 157 11.87 -17.03 9.13
CA LEU A 157 12.65 -16.84 7.89
C LEU A 157 14.19 -16.90 8.07
N VAL A 158 14.65 -17.57 9.11
CA VAL A 158 16.07 -17.88 9.35
C VAL A 158 16.40 -19.31 8.88
N GLY A 159 17.68 -19.64 8.73
CA GLY A 159 18.15 -20.97 8.35
C GLY A 159 17.83 -22.07 9.37
N THR A 160 18.00 -23.33 8.95
CA THR A 160 17.87 -24.51 9.82
C THR A 160 19.21 -24.83 10.48
N GLY A 161 19.20 -25.19 11.76
CA GLY A 161 20.42 -25.58 12.47
C GLY A 161 21.14 -26.78 11.85
N GLY A 162 22.46 -26.79 11.97
CA GLY A 162 23.31 -27.83 11.37
C GLY A 162 23.51 -27.70 9.85
N VAL A 163 23.03 -26.60 9.23
CA VAL A 163 23.24 -26.32 7.81
C VAL A 163 23.86 -24.93 7.64
N PRO A 164 25.20 -24.81 7.75
CA PRO A 164 25.91 -23.52 7.74
C PRO A 164 25.67 -22.66 6.48
N ASN A 165 25.34 -23.29 5.35
CA ASN A 165 25.11 -22.61 4.06
C ASN A 165 23.94 -21.61 4.09
N TYR A 166 23.05 -21.69 5.08
CA TYR A 166 21.92 -20.77 5.23
C TYR A 166 22.23 -19.58 6.14
N PHE A 167 23.49 -19.39 6.54
CA PHE A 167 23.90 -18.32 7.43
C PHE A 167 25.09 -17.54 6.86
N PRO A 168 25.11 -16.19 7.01
CA PRO A 168 26.25 -15.38 6.61
C PRO A 168 27.56 -15.89 7.22
N SER A 169 28.61 -15.95 6.41
CA SER A 169 29.95 -16.41 6.83
C SER A 169 30.00 -17.85 7.38
N ALA A 170 29.05 -18.71 6.99
CA ALA A 170 28.99 -20.11 7.41
C ALA A 170 28.98 -20.31 8.95
N LYS A 171 28.44 -19.33 9.68
CA LYS A 171 28.26 -19.43 11.13
C LYS A 171 27.15 -20.41 11.50
N ASP A 172 27.18 -20.88 12.74
CA ASP A 172 26.13 -21.73 13.30
C ASP A 172 25.01 -20.83 13.86
N GLY A 173 23.95 -20.61 13.08
CA GLY A 173 22.78 -19.84 13.51
C GLY A 173 22.96 -18.31 13.48
N LEU A 174 21.88 -17.60 13.76
CA LEU A 174 21.86 -16.13 13.86
C LEU A 174 22.33 -15.69 15.26
N ASN A 175 23.07 -14.57 15.35
CA ASN A 175 23.42 -13.95 16.62
C ASN A 175 22.29 -13.01 17.05
N VAL A 176 21.45 -13.42 18.00
CA VAL A 176 20.31 -12.60 18.49
C VAL A 176 20.33 -12.55 20.01
N CYS A 177 20.08 -11.38 20.59
CA CYS A 177 19.96 -11.24 22.04
C CYS A 177 18.63 -11.82 22.56
N SER A 178 18.61 -12.14 23.86
CA SER A 178 17.42 -12.63 24.56
C SER A 178 16.21 -11.71 24.38
N HIS A 179 16.41 -10.39 24.47
CA HIS A 179 15.35 -9.39 24.33
C HIS A 179 14.67 -9.42 22.95
N CYS A 180 15.44 -9.37 21.86
CA CYS A 180 14.88 -9.45 20.50
C CYS A 180 14.20 -10.80 20.26
N LEU A 181 14.82 -11.88 20.73
CA LEU A 181 14.25 -13.22 20.56
C LEU A 181 12.94 -13.36 21.35
N PHE A 182 12.88 -12.81 22.56
CA PHE A 182 11.69 -12.76 23.40
C PHE A 182 10.55 -12.00 22.71
N LEU A 183 10.81 -10.80 22.20
CA LEU A 183 9.80 -9.98 21.52
C LEU A 183 9.21 -10.70 20.31
N VAL A 184 10.04 -11.32 19.45
CA VAL A 184 9.56 -12.10 18.29
C VAL A 184 8.55 -13.18 18.67
N GLN A 185 8.62 -13.73 19.88
CA GLN A 185 7.67 -14.76 20.31
C GLN A 185 6.23 -14.24 20.45
N PHE A 186 6.03 -12.92 20.54
CA PHE A 186 4.71 -12.28 20.63
C PHE A 186 4.16 -11.84 19.26
N LEU A 187 4.97 -11.91 18.20
CA LEU A 187 4.55 -11.68 16.81
C LEU A 187 3.20 -12.32 16.45
N PRO A 188 2.92 -13.59 16.82
CA PRO A 188 1.67 -14.23 16.42
C PRO A 188 0.40 -13.54 16.93
N LEU A 189 0.47 -12.74 18.00
CA LEU A 189 -0.72 -12.10 18.59
C LEU A 189 -1.25 -10.92 17.77
N VAL A 190 -0.40 -10.32 16.94
CA VAL A 190 -0.72 -9.13 16.16
C VAL A 190 -0.69 -9.39 14.66
N ALA A 191 -0.14 -10.52 14.22
CA ALA A 191 -0.11 -10.87 12.82
C ALA A 191 -1.49 -11.31 12.29
N TYR A 192 -1.73 -11.03 11.02
CA TYR A 192 -2.97 -11.36 10.33
C TYR A 192 -2.83 -12.64 9.49
N LYS A 193 -3.79 -13.55 9.58
CA LYS A 193 -3.89 -14.68 8.64
C LYS A 193 -4.64 -14.23 7.39
N VAL A 194 -3.90 -13.97 6.31
CA VAL A 194 -4.45 -13.57 5.01
C VAL A 194 -4.32 -14.72 4.02
N GLY A 195 -5.45 -15.34 3.68
CA GLY A 195 -5.48 -16.57 2.88
C GLY A 195 -4.71 -17.73 3.55
N ARG A 196 -3.62 -18.19 2.94
CA ARG A 196 -2.79 -19.31 3.42
C ARG A 196 -1.46 -18.89 4.05
N ARG A 197 -1.27 -17.60 4.28
CA ARG A 197 -0.03 -17.02 4.81
C ARG A 197 -0.33 -16.02 5.92
N VAL A 198 0.73 -15.47 6.48
CA VAL A 198 0.73 -14.47 7.54
C VAL A 198 1.10 -13.12 6.95
N LEU A 199 0.42 -12.06 7.39
CA LEU A 199 0.75 -10.69 7.09
C LEU A 199 1.16 -9.95 8.37
N VAL A 200 2.29 -9.27 8.29
CA VAL A 200 2.76 -8.30 9.29
C VAL A 200 3.07 -7.01 8.55
N MET A 201 2.62 -5.88 9.08
CA MET A 201 2.91 -4.57 8.52
C MET A 201 4.03 -3.94 9.33
N HIS A 202 5.03 -3.35 8.68
CA HIS A 202 6.04 -2.53 9.35
C HIS A 202 5.89 -1.10 8.88
N THR A 203 5.76 -0.18 9.83
CA THR A 203 5.47 1.21 9.52
C THR A 203 6.31 2.18 10.32
N TYR A 204 6.51 3.34 9.72
CA TYR A 204 7.01 4.54 10.38
C TYR A 204 6.06 5.69 10.02
N PRO A 205 5.67 6.58 10.95
CA PRO A 205 5.97 6.53 12.38
C PRO A 205 5.38 5.29 13.07
N TYR A 206 5.98 4.84 14.17
CA TYR A 206 5.59 3.60 14.86
C TYR A 206 4.18 3.63 15.47
N GLU A 207 3.58 4.81 15.65
CA GLU A 207 2.16 4.94 16.02
C GLU A 207 1.24 4.22 15.04
N LEU A 208 1.58 4.21 13.74
CA LEU A 208 0.83 3.48 12.71
C LEU A 208 0.90 1.96 12.89
N MET A 209 1.95 1.43 13.51
CA MET A 209 2.02 0.00 13.81
C MET A 209 0.93 -0.38 14.81
N LEU A 210 0.74 0.44 15.84
CA LEU A 210 -0.27 0.22 16.88
C LEU A 210 -1.68 0.25 16.27
N GLU A 211 -1.95 1.26 15.43
CA GLU A 211 -3.24 1.40 14.75
C GLU A 211 -3.54 0.22 13.81
N LEU A 212 -2.59 -0.15 12.95
CA LEU A 212 -2.78 -1.21 11.95
C LEU A 212 -2.83 -2.62 12.54
N HIS A 213 -2.30 -2.85 13.73
CA HIS A 213 -2.32 -4.15 14.41
C HIS A 213 -3.32 -4.24 15.57
N GLY A 214 -3.94 -3.13 15.94
CA GLY A 214 -4.93 -3.06 17.01
C GLY A 214 -6.11 -4.01 16.77
N GLU A 215 -6.59 -4.10 15.52
CA GLU A 215 -7.65 -5.04 15.14
C GLU A 215 -7.23 -6.50 15.37
N ALA A 216 -6.03 -6.90 14.94
CA ALA A 216 -5.57 -8.28 15.12
C ALA A 216 -5.59 -8.71 16.59
N LEU A 217 -5.06 -7.89 17.50
CA LEU A 217 -5.09 -8.21 18.92
C LEU A 217 -6.52 -8.20 19.49
N ASN A 218 -7.38 -7.31 19.01
CA ASN A 218 -8.78 -7.26 19.42
C ASN A 218 -9.54 -8.53 19.01
N ASP A 219 -9.28 -9.09 17.82
CA ASP A 219 -9.80 -10.38 17.41
C ASP A 219 -9.32 -11.50 18.33
N VAL A 220 -8.03 -11.50 18.68
CA VAL A 220 -7.46 -12.46 19.63
C VAL A 220 -8.12 -12.37 21.00
N ARG A 221 -8.37 -11.16 21.51
CA ARG A 221 -9.05 -10.94 22.80
C ARG A 221 -10.50 -11.41 22.78
N LYS A 222 -11.22 -11.19 21.68
CA LYS A 222 -12.66 -11.51 21.56
C LYS A 222 -12.89 -13.00 21.27
N ASN A 223 -12.12 -13.55 20.34
CA ASN A 223 -12.37 -14.86 19.75
C ASN A 223 -11.39 -15.93 20.23
N PHE A 224 -10.31 -15.54 20.92
CA PHE A 224 -9.21 -16.42 21.33
C PHE A 224 -8.54 -17.16 20.15
N LEU A 225 -8.65 -16.59 18.95
CA LEU A 225 -8.11 -17.11 17.69
C LEU A 225 -7.31 -15.99 17.00
N ALA A 226 -6.32 -16.37 16.21
CA ALA A 226 -5.60 -15.42 15.37
C ALA A 226 -6.56 -14.74 14.38
N SER A 227 -6.33 -13.44 14.11
CA SER A 227 -7.15 -12.69 13.17
C SER A 227 -7.10 -13.32 11.78
N ASN A 228 -8.27 -13.47 11.15
CA ASN A 228 -8.43 -13.92 9.77
C ASN A 228 -8.46 -12.76 8.77
N ALA A 229 -8.09 -11.54 9.20
CA ALA A 229 -8.09 -10.34 8.37
C ALA A 229 -9.45 -10.12 7.67
N ARG A 230 -10.57 -10.32 8.38
CA ARG A 230 -11.93 -10.21 7.82
C ARG A 230 -12.17 -11.07 6.57
N ASP A 231 -11.47 -12.20 6.48
CA ASP A 231 -11.46 -13.15 5.36
C ASP A 231 -10.90 -12.60 4.04
N PHE A 232 -10.09 -11.53 4.09
CA PHE A 232 -9.33 -11.10 2.93
C PHE A 232 -8.33 -12.17 2.50
N LYS A 233 -8.24 -12.37 1.18
CA LYS A 233 -7.32 -13.34 0.55
C LYS A 233 -6.08 -12.68 -0.03
N ARG A 234 -6.06 -11.35 -0.11
CA ARG A 234 -5.01 -10.53 -0.74
C ARG A 234 -4.51 -9.48 0.26
N PRO A 235 -3.19 -9.47 0.58
CA PRO A 235 -2.65 -8.52 1.54
C PRO A 235 -2.78 -7.07 1.09
N GLU A 236 -2.62 -6.80 -0.22
CA GLU A 236 -2.78 -5.48 -0.81
C GLU A 236 -4.21 -4.94 -0.61
N ASN A 237 -5.23 -5.74 -0.94
CA ASN A 237 -6.62 -5.33 -0.76
C ASN A 237 -6.95 -5.06 0.72
N PHE A 238 -6.46 -5.92 1.62
CA PHE A 238 -6.68 -5.75 3.06
C PHE A 238 -6.03 -4.47 3.57
N LEU A 239 -4.81 -4.16 3.12
CA LEU A 239 -4.14 -2.91 3.46
C LEU A 239 -4.94 -1.70 2.98
N PHE A 240 -5.30 -1.62 1.69
CA PHE A 240 -6.02 -0.46 1.16
C PHE A 240 -7.36 -0.26 1.89
N HIS A 241 -8.05 -1.36 2.26
CA HIS A 241 -9.24 -1.31 3.11
C HIS A 241 -8.95 -0.70 4.48
N LEU A 242 -7.93 -1.20 5.19
CA LEU A 242 -7.54 -0.70 6.51
C LEU A 242 -7.11 0.78 6.46
N LEU A 243 -6.31 1.18 5.46
CA LEU A 243 -5.87 2.56 5.28
C LEU A 243 -7.06 3.51 5.10
N GLY A 244 -8.05 3.09 4.31
CA GLY A 244 -9.26 3.88 4.12
C GLY A 244 -10.07 4.02 5.41
N GLU A 245 -10.20 2.95 6.20
CA GLU A 245 -10.87 3.03 7.50
C GLU A 245 -10.12 3.89 8.52
N LEU A 246 -8.80 3.71 8.62
CA LEU A 246 -7.97 4.48 9.55
C LEU A 246 -8.03 5.96 9.21
N THR A 247 -7.89 6.32 7.94
CA THR A 247 -7.96 7.72 7.51
C THR A 247 -9.31 8.37 7.79
N ARG A 248 -10.41 7.62 7.68
CA ARG A 248 -11.75 8.15 8.03
C ARG A 248 -11.94 8.34 9.54
N LYS A 249 -11.19 7.62 10.37
CA LYS A 249 -11.25 7.70 11.84
C LYS A 249 -10.30 8.76 12.40
N THR A 250 -9.19 9.04 11.71
CA THR A 250 -8.14 9.93 12.19
C THR A 250 -8.27 11.31 11.52
N GLU A 251 -8.46 12.37 12.32
CA GLU A 251 -8.50 13.78 11.84
C GLU A 251 -7.09 14.39 11.63
N ARG A 252 -6.03 13.56 11.56
CA ARG A 252 -4.64 14.01 11.47
C ARG A 252 -4.10 13.87 10.04
N ASP A 253 -4.11 14.98 9.32
CA ASP A 253 -3.57 15.08 7.95
C ASP A 253 -2.05 14.86 7.88
N ASP A 254 -1.34 15.14 8.97
CA ASP A 254 0.11 15.00 9.08
C ASP A 254 0.58 13.54 9.20
N LEU A 255 -0.30 12.64 9.63
CA LEU A 255 0.03 11.23 9.89
C LEU A 255 0.64 10.53 8.68
N TRP A 256 0.15 10.85 7.49
CA TRP A 256 0.53 10.18 6.24
C TRP A 256 1.69 10.85 5.50
N VAL A 257 2.09 12.06 5.91
CA VAL A 257 3.08 12.88 5.18
C VAL A 257 4.45 12.19 5.14
N ASN A 258 4.89 11.67 6.28
CA ASN A 258 6.18 10.98 6.42
C ASN A 258 5.99 9.47 6.65
N ALA A 259 4.82 8.96 6.28
CA ALA A 259 4.52 7.56 6.52
C ALA A 259 5.22 6.65 5.51
N SER A 260 5.82 5.58 6.03
CA SER A 260 6.33 4.47 5.24
C SER A 260 5.65 3.19 5.70
N ILE A 261 5.23 2.36 4.76
CA ILE A 261 4.56 1.09 5.04
C ILE A 261 5.21 0.00 4.17
N THR A 262 5.63 -1.08 4.81
CA THR A 262 6.09 -2.30 4.15
C THR A 262 5.35 -3.51 4.70
N LEU A 263 4.81 -4.33 3.81
CA LEU A 263 4.09 -5.54 4.18
C LEU A 263 5.02 -6.74 4.04
N TYR A 264 5.06 -7.56 5.07
CA TYR A 264 5.74 -8.84 5.09
C TYR A 264 4.68 -9.93 5.04
N TYR A 265 4.46 -10.48 3.84
CA TYR A 265 3.47 -11.52 3.58
C TYR A 265 4.15 -12.88 3.41
N PHE A 266 4.17 -13.69 4.46
CA PHE A 266 5.07 -14.84 4.54
C PHE A 266 4.42 -16.09 5.14
N VAL A 267 5.08 -17.23 4.94
CA VAL A 267 4.82 -18.47 5.66
C VAL A 267 6.14 -19.16 5.92
N VAL A 268 6.36 -19.60 7.15
CA VAL A 268 7.51 -20.41 7.55
C VAL A 268 7.02 -21.79 7.92
N ASN A 269 7.05 -22.70 6.95
CA ASN A 269 6.72 -24.11 7.16
C ASN A 269 7.92 -24.99 6.80
N ASN A 270 7.87 -26.27 7.16
CA ASN A 270 8.99 -27.19 6.94
C ASN A 270 9.22 -27.58 5.47
N LYS A 271 8.29 -27.29 4.55
CA LYS A 271 8.31 -27.77 3.16
C LYS A 271 8.67 -26.69 2.15
N SER A 272 8.02 -25.54 2.25
CA SER A 272 8.06 -24.45 1.28
C SER A 272 7.85 -23.13 2.03
N PRO A 273 8.85 -22.67 2.82
CA PRO A 273 8.82 -21.32 3.35
C PRO A 273 8.85 -20.32 2.19
N ASP A 274 8.10 -19.24 2.32
CA ASP A 274 8.00 -18.21 1.28
C ASP A 274 7.71 -16.85 1.91
N ILE A 275 8.16 -15.78 1.25
CA ILE A 275 7.91 -14.41 1.64
C ILE A 275 7.71 -13.53 0.41
N THR A 276 6.73 -12.65 0.50
CA THR A 276 6.55 -11.52 -0.42
C THR A 276 6.65 -10.25 0.40
N ILE A 277 7.57 -9.37 0.01
CA ILE A 277 7.72 -8.03 0.60
C ILE A 277 7.05 -7.05 -0.35
N ILE A 278 6.11 -6.26 0.16
CA ILE A 278 5.39 -5.25 -0.65
C ILE A 278 5.69 -3.89 -0.03
N HIS A 279 6.44 -3.08 -0.75
CA HIS A 279 6.68 -1.68 -0.39
C HIS A 279 5.54 -0.82 -0.95
N VAL A 280 4.99 0.05 -0.11
CA VAL A 280 3.92 0.97 -0.51
C VAL A 280 4.56 2.32 -0.80
N PRO A 281 4.51 2.83 -2.05
CA PRO A 281 5.05 4.15 -2.36
C PRO A 281 4.37 5.23 -1.51
N THR A 282 5.14 6.14 -0.91
CA THR A 282 4.59 7.23 -0.09
C THR A 282 3.58 8.10 -0.83
N PRO A 283 3.77 8.48 -2.11
CA PRO A 283 2.75 9.21 -2.87
C PRO A 283 1.43 8.45 -2.99
N VAL A 284 1.49 7.13 -3.18
CA VAL A 284 0.32 6.26 -3.25
C VAL A 284 -0.40 6.22 -1.90
N LEU A 285 0.35 6.09 -0.80
CA LEU A 285 -0.22 6.10 0.55
C LEU A 285 -0.99 7.41 0.81
N ARG A 286 -0.39 8.55 0.49
CA ARG A 286 -1.02 9.88 0.62
C ARG A 286 -2.24 10.02 -0.27
N PHE A 287 -2.17 9.53 -1.50
CA PHE A 287 -3.31 9.51 -2.42
C PHE A 287 -4.49 8.69 -1.87
N ILE A 288 -4.26 7.49 -1.34
CA ILE A 288 -5.32 6.63 -0.80
C ILE A 288 -5.98 7.25 0.43
N ALA A 289 -5.17 7.84 1.31
CA ALA A 289 -5.67 8.57 2.47
C ALA A 289 -6.59 9.71 1.99
N HIS A 290 -6.12 10.53 1.05
CA HIS A 290 -6.91 11.62 0.47
C HIS A 290 -8.20 11.12 -0.22
N ALA A 291 -8.10 10.07 -1.05
CA ALA A 291 -9.21 9.46 -1.77
C ALA A 291 -10.31 8.97 -0.82
N SER A 292 -9.90 8.34 0.28
CA SER A 292 -10.79 7.77 1.29
C SER A 292 -11.54 8.82 2.11
N ARG A 293 -11.11 10.10 2.05
CA ARG A 293 -11.73 11.23 2.72
C ARG A 293 -12.55 12.10 1.78
N GLU A 294 -11.95 12.56 0.68
CA GLU A 294 -12.54 13.60 -0.19
C GLU A 294 -13.61 13.07 -1.15
N ASP A 295 -13.41 11.85 -1.66
CA ASP A 295 -14.34 11.23 -2.59
C ASP A 295 -14.37 9.69 -2.45
N PRO A 296 -14.89 9.17 -1.32
CA PRO A 296 -14.94 7.73 -1.06
C PRO A 296 -15.76 6.98 -2.12
N THR A 297 -16.86 7.59 -2.58
CA THR A 297 -17.73 7.03 -3.62
C THR A 297 -17.03 7.02 -4.98
N GLY A 298 -16.28 8.07 -5.31
CA GLY A 298 -15.47 8.08 -6.52
C GLY A 298 -14.35 7.06 -6.49
N TRP A 299 -13.65 6.95 -5.36
CA TRP A 299 -12.64 5.92 -5.13
C TRP A 299 -13.22 4.51 -5.29
N LYS A 300 -14.38 4.21 -4.69
CA LYS A 300 -15.09 2.94 -4.87
C LYS A 300 -15.38 2.63 -6.34
N ARG A 301 -15.79 3.63 -7.14
CA ARG A 301 -16.03 3.47 -8.58
C ARG A 301 -14.75 3.18 -9.37
N ILE A 302 -13.65 3.86 -9.04
CA ILE A 302 -12.33 3.62 -9.64
C ILE A 302 -11.88 2.19 -9.35
N VAL A 303 -11.88 1.78 -8.08
CA VAL A 303 -11.51 0.42 -7.66
C VAL A 303 -12.39 -0.63 -8.34
N ALA A 304 -13.70 -0.37 -8.48
CA ALA A 304 -14.63 -1.30 -9.13
C ALA A 304 -14.27 -1.62 -10.59
N MET A 305 -13.56 -0.72 -11.28
CA MET A 305 -13.08 -0.95 -12.64
C MET A 305 -11.79 -1.78 -12.70
N GLY A 306 -11.08 -1.93 -11.58
CA GLY A 306 -9.85 -2.74 -11.49
C GLY A 306 -10.10 -4.25 -11.50
N TRP A 307 -11.35 -4.71 -11.48
CA TRP A 307 -11.69 -6.12 -11.61
C TRP A 307 -12.13 -6.44 -13.04
N ARG A 308 -11.78 -7.64 -13.52
CA ARG A 308 -12.16 -8.14 -14.86
C ARG A 308 -13.65 -8.02 -15.17
N LYS A 309 -14.48 -8.28 -14.15
CA LYS A 309 -15.92 -8.03 -14.17
C LYS A 309 -16.23 -6.98 -13.13
N ARG A 310 -16.89 -5.91 -13.54
CA ARG A 310 -17.38 -4.88 -12.62
C ARG A 310 -18.44 -5.50 -11.71
N PRO A 311 -18.24 -5.50 -10.38
CA PRO A 311 -19.22 -6.03 -9.45
C PRO A 311 -20.42 -5.09 -9.34
N SER A 312 -21.57 -5.65 -8.98
CA SER A 312 -22.66 -4.84 -8.44
C SER A 312 -22.26 -4.24 -7.08
N GLU A 313 -23.06 -3.30 -6.58
CA GLU A 313 -22.83 -2.73 -5.25
C GLU A 313 -22.85 -3.80 -4.13
N GLU A 314 -23.74 -4.79 -4.24
CA GLU A 314 -23.87 -5.91 -3.30
C GLU A 314 -22.68 -6.88 -3.39
N GLU A 315 -22.08 -7.03 -4.58
CA GLU A 315 -20.93 -7.90 -4.79
C GLU A 315 -19.59 -7.26 -4.41
N PHE A 316 -19.53 -5.94 -4.25
CA PHE A 316 -18.28 -5.18 -4.09
C PHE A 316 -17.39 -5.75 -2.98
N GLU A 317 -17.93 -5.92 -1.77
CA GLU A 317 -17.15 -6.42 -0.63
C GLU A 317 -16.59 -7.83 -0.87
N LYS A 318 -17.39 -8.69 -1.52
CA LYS A 318 -16.95 -10.05 -1.86
C LYS A 318 -15.78 -9.99 -2.83
N TYR A 319 -15.84 -9.08 -3.80
CA TYR A 319 -14.76 -8.90 -4.77
C TYR A 319 -13.50 -8.36 -4.13
N GLU A 320 -13.65 -7.32 -3.31
CA GLU A 320 -12.57 -6.71 -2.54
C GLU A 320 -11.85 -7.73 -1.64
N ARG A 321 -12.58 -8.64 -0.99
CA ARG A 321 -11.94 -9.66 -0.15
C ARG A 321 -11.27 -10.77 -0.94
N SER A 322 -11.76 -11.10 -2.14
CA SER A 322 -11.40 -12.35 -2.82
C SER A 322 -10.52 -12.23 -4.06
N TYR A 323 -10.62 -11.14 -4.82
CA TYR A 323 -10.01 -11.04 -6.15
C TYR A 323 -8.94 -9.97 -6.21
N ALA A 324 -7.88 -10.26 -6.98
CA ALA A 324 -6.85 -9.27 -7.29
C ALA A 324 -7.48 -8.09 -8.04
N ASN A 325 -7.03 -6.88 -7.71
CA ASN A 325 -7.51 -5.65 -8.30
C ASN A 325 -6.37 -4.95 -9.05
N GLU A 326 -6.59 -4.64 -10.33
CA GLU A 326 -5.58 -4.04 -11.19
C GLU A 326 -5.22 -2.60 -10.78
N VAL A 327 -6.17 -1.83 -10.23
CA VAL A 327 -5.90 -0.48 -9.72
C VAL A 327 -4.89 -0.55 -8.56
N TYR A 328 -5.11 -1.46 -7.62
CA TYR A 328 -4.18 -1.67 -6.50
C TYR A 328 -2.81 -2.13 -6.98
N ALA A 329 -2.77 -3.08 -7.93
CA ALA A 329 -1.51 -3.57 -8.50
C ALA A 329 -0.72 -2.47 -9.21
N ARG A 330 -1.39 -1.66 -10.04
CA ARG A 330 -0.77 -0.53 -10.76
C ARG A 330 -0.22 0.52 -9.80
N LEU A 331 -1.00 0.89 -8.77
CA LEU A 331 -0.52 1.84 -7.76
C LEU A 331 0.74 1.35 -7.06
N LEU A 332 0.78 0.09 -6.63
CA LEU A 332 1.96 -0.49 -5.98
C LEU A 332 3.16 -0.64 -6.93
N ALA A 333 2.92 -0.76 -8.23
CA ALA A 333 3.94 -0.81 -9.27
C ALA A 333 4.34 0.58 -9.82
N GLU A 334 3.82 1.66 -9.22
CA GLU A 334 4.04 3.05 -9.68
C GLU A 334 3.57 3.29 -11.13
N GLU A 335 2.60 2.49 -11.59
CA GLU A 335 1.96 2.63 -12.89
C GLU A 335 0.74 3.56 -12.83
N SER A 336 0.47 4.26 -13.93
CA SER A 336 -0.67 5.16 -14.01
C SER A 336 -2.01 4.43 -13.91
N ILE A 337 -2.89 4.93 -13.05
CA ILE A 337 -4.32 4.57 -12.96
C ILE A 337 -5.22 5.65 -13.55
N LEU A 338 -4.65 6.66 -14.23
CA LEU A 338 -5.40 7.74 -14.87
C LEU A 338 -6.56 7.25 -15.77
N PRO A 339 -6.42 6.16 -16.56
CA PRO A 339 -7.53 5.64 -17.36
C PRO A 339 -8.76 5.23 -16.54
N TYR A 340 -8.60 4.87 -15.26
CA TYR A 340 -9.70 4.43 -14.40
C TYR A 340 -10.53 5.60 -13.82
N PHE A 341 -10.06 6.84 -13.96
CA PHE A 341 -10.82 8.03 -13.56
C PHE A 341 -12.01 8.33 -14.49
N ILE A 342 -12.06 7.69 -15.66
CA ILE A 342 -13.16 7.80 -16.62
C ILE A 342 -13.72 6.43 -16.96
N ASP A 343 -15.01 6.37 -17.22
CA ASP A 343 -15.70 5.23 -17.80
C ASP A 343 -16.09 5.62 -19.23
N VAL A 344 -15.27 5.22 -20.19
CA VAL A 344 -15.46 5.57 -21.62
C VAL A 344 -16.75 4.95 -22.16
N LYS A 345 -17.12 3.75 -21.70
CA LYS A 345 -18.33 3.05 -22.15
C LYS A 345 -19.59 3.83 -21.78
N ASN A 346 -19.64 4.34 -20.54
CA ASN A 346 -20.77 5.10 -20.03
C ASN A 346 -20.53 6.63 -20.06
N ARG A 347 -19.48 7.09 -20.76
CA ARG A 347 -19.03 8.49 -20.86
C ARG A 347 -19.17 9.27 -19.55
N ARG A 348 -18.59 8.71 -18.49
CA ARG A 348 -18.79 9.20 -17.12
C ARG A 348 -17.46 9.42 -16.40
N ALA A 349 -17.37 10.50 -15.63
CA ALA A 349 -16.30 10.68 -14.66
C ALA A 349 -16.53 9.81 -13.41
N ASN A 350 -15.53 9.02 -13.03
CA ASN A 350 -15.63 8.11 -11.88
C ASN A 350 -15.34 8.80 -10.56
N ALA A 351 -14.75 9.99 -10.56
CA ALA A 351 -14.46 10.76 -9.35
C ALA A 351 -14.71 12.25 -9.60
N LYS A 352 -14.60 13.07 -8.55
CA LYS A 352 -14.54 14.53 -8.63
C LYS A 352 -13.19 14.99 -9.18
N TRP A 353 -13.16 16.16 -9.83
CA TRP A 353 -11.90 16.80 -10.25
C TRP A 353 -10.88 16.93 -9.11
N SER A 354 -11.31 17.22 -7.88
CA SER A 354 -10.41 17.37 -6.73
C SER A 354 -9.55 16.11 -6.51
N LEU A 355 -10.17 14.92 -6.55
CA LEU A 355 -9.46 13.66 -6.40
C LEU A 355 -8.49 13.40 -7.56
N LEU A 356 -8.92 13.66 -8.80
CA LEU A 356 -8.07 13.53 -9.98
C LEU A 356 -6.87 14.47 -9.92
N SER A 357 -7.07 15.74 -9.56
CA SER A 357 -5.99 16.72 -9.43
C SER A 357 -4.99 16.33 -8.35
N PHE A 358 -5.46 15.77 -7.24
CA PHE A 358 -4.57 15.28 -6.18
C PHE A 358 -3.77 14.07 -6.67
N TYR A 359 -4.40 13.11 -7.36
CA TYR A 359 -3.69 11.98 -7.96
C TYR A 359 -2.59 12.44 -8.93
N CYS A 360 -2.91 13.37 -9.83
CA CYS A 360 -1.97 13.83 -10.85
C CYS A 360 -0.80 14.59 -10.23
N SER A 361 -1.04 15.43 -9.24
CA SER A 361 0.05 16.18 -8.57
C SER A 361 0.87 15.30 -7.63
N GLU A 362 0.22 14.46 -6.84
CA GLU A 362 0.89 13.65 -5.82
C GLU A 362 1.58 12.42 -6.42
N VAL A 363 0.87 11.63 -7.24
CA VAL A 363 1.38 10.33 -7.73
C VAL A 363 2.09 10.47 -9.07
N LEU A 364 1.56 11.26 -9.99
CA LEU A 364 2.20 11.47 -11.30
C LEU A 364 3.22 12.61 -11.28
N GLY A 365 3.22 13.48 -10.26
CA GLY A 365 4.15 14.61 -10.18
C GLY A 365 3.85 15.74 -11.19
N LEU A 366 2.60 15.87 -11.66
CA LEU A 366 2.20 17.00 -12.50
C LEU A 366 2.20 18.30 -11.69
N ASP A 367 2.71 19.35 -12.31
CA ASP A 367 2.65 20.69 -11.74
C ASP A 367 1.21 21.22 -11.66
N LYS A 368 0.95 22.05 -10.64
CA LYS A 368 -0.39 22.62 -10.39
C LYS A 368 -0.79 23.61 -11.47
N GLU A 369 0.13 24.45 -11.94
CA GLU A 369 -0.16 25.40 -13.02
C GLU A 369 -0.50 24.66 -14.31
N ALA A 370 0.21 23.55 -14.60
CA ALA A 370 -0.11 22.68 -15.73
C ALA A 370 -1.52 22.06 -15.61
N LEU A 371 -1.91 21.57 -14.42
CA LEU A 371 -3.24 21.01 -14.19
C LEU A 371 -4.36 22.05 -14.34
N GLU A 372 -4.15 23.28 -13.84
CA GLU A 372 -5.11 24.38 -14.00
C GLU A 372 -5.25 24.80 -15.46
N PHE A 373 -4.14 24.86 -16.18
CA PHE A 373 -4.14 25.15 -17.60
C PHE A 373 -4.89 24.08 -18.42
N ILE A 374 -4.62 22.79 -18.19
CA ILE A 374 -5.32 21.68 -18.86
C ILE A 374 -6.83 21.73 -18.55
N LYS A 375 -7.21 22.09 -17.32
CA LYS A 375 -8.61 22.26 -16.93
C LYS A 375 -9.28 23.39 -17.71
N ASP A 376 -8.61 24.54 -17.83
CA ASP A 376 -9.12 25.69 -18.60
C ASP A 376 -9.29 25.33 -20.08
N VAL A 377 -8.32 24.62 -20.68
CA VAL A 377 -8.46 24.08 -22.04
C VAL A 377 -9.67 23.15 -22.14
N GLY A 378 -9.86 22.26 -21.15
CA GLY A 378 -11.04 21.40 -21.06
C GLY A 378 -12.35 22.19 -21.01
N ASP A 379 -12.41 23.27 -20.25
CA ASP A 379 -13.58 24.15 -20.17
C ASP A 379 -13.87 24.86 -21.51
N ARG A 380 -12.85 25.32 -22.23
CA ARG A 380 -13.01 25.89 -23.58
C ARG A 380 -13.49 24.83 -24.59
N ILE A 381 -13.05 23.57 -24.46
CA ILE A 381 -13.57 22.45 -25.26
C ILE A 381 -15.06 22.26 -24.97
N VAL A 382 -15.44 22.17 -23.69
CA VAL A 382 -16.83 22.04 -23.26
C VAL A 382 -17.71 23.17 -23.80
N GLU A 383 -17.28 24.43 -23.69
CA GLU A 383 -17.98 25.60 -24.24
C GLU A 383 -18.28 25.45 -25.74
N THR A 384 -17.35 24.86 -26.49
CA THR A 384 -17.54 24.62 -27.93
C THR A 384 -18.56 23.51 -28.16
N LEU A 385 -18.38 22.40 -27.45
CA LEU A 385 -19.18 21.19 -27.60
C LEU A 385 -20.64 21.42 -27.19
N GLU A 386 -20.89 22.26 -26.18
CA GLU A 386 -22.22 22.60 -25.70
C GLU A 386 -23.11 23.25 -26.78
N LYS A 387 -22.51 23.96 -27.74
CA LYS A 387 -23.25 24.62 -28.83
C LYS A 387 -23.66 23.69 -29.96
N LEU A 388 -23.25 22.42 -29.92
CA LEU A 388 -23.53 21.45 -30.96
C LEU A 388 -24.84 20.69 -30.69
N PRO A 389 -25.54 20.24 -31.76
CA PRO A 389 -26.58 19.22 -31.61
C PRO A 389 -25.97 17.89 -31.16
N ASP A 390 -26.79 17.06 -30.52
CA ASP A 390 -26.36 15.87 -29.78
C ASP A 390 -25.61 14.85 -30.66
N ASN A 391 -26.04 14.64 -31.90
CA ASN A 391 -25.35 13.77 -32.85
C ASN A 391 -23.91 14.26 -33.20
N GLN A 392 -23.73 15.57 -33.39
CA GLN A 392 -22.43 16.17 -33.69
C GLN A 392 -21.54 16.21 -32.46
N LEU A 393 -22.11 16.50 -31.28
CA LEU A 393 -21.44 16.42 -29.98
C LEU A 393 -20.82 15.03 -29.78
N SER A 394 -21.65 13.97 -29.89
CA SER A 394 -21.24 12.57 -29.71
C SER A 394 -20.12 12.19 -30.69
N ARG A 395 -20.21 12.63 -31.96
CA ARG A 395 -19.17 12.38 -32.96
C ARG A 395 -17.85 13.07 -32.62
N ARG A 396 -17.87 14.33 -32.16
CA ARG A 396 -16.65 15.07 -31.79
C ARG A 396 -15.95 14.48 -30.59
N VAL A 397 -16.70 14.05 -29.58
CA VAL A 397 -16.10 13.38 -28.42
C VAL A 397 -15.45 12.04 -28.83
N ARG A 398 -16.07 11.27 -29.76
CA ARG A 398 -15.46 10.04 -30.30
C ARG A 398 -14.11 10.26 -30.99
N GLU A 399 -13.90 11.41 -31.64
CA GLU A 399 -12.61 11.74 -32.25
C GLU A 399 -11.51 11.81 -31.19
N LEU A 400 -11.79 12.40 -30.03
CA LEU A 400 -10.87 12.46 -28.90
C LEU A 400 -10.71 11.08 -28.22
N GLU A 401 -11.81 10.34 -28.01
CA GLU A 401 -11.78 8.99 -27.42
C GLU A 401 -10.84 8.05 -28.20
N ARG A 402 -11.01 8.03 -29.54
CA ARG A 402 -10.29 7.13 -30.47
C ARG A 402 -8.93 7.65 -30.92
N ALA A 403 -8.44 8.77 -30.38
CA ALA A 403 -7.11 9.26 -30.69
C ALA A 403 -6.05 8.32 -30.06
N GLU A 404 -5.38 7.55 -30.92
CA GLU A 404 -4.32 6.60 -30.55
C GLU A 404 -2.91 7.11 -30.93
N LYS A 405 -2.85 8.05 -31.87
CA LYS A 405 -1.63 8.66 -32.40
C LYS A 405 -1.65 10.17 -32.21
N LEU A 406 -0.48 10.77 -32.03
CA LEU A 406 -0.33 12.21 -31.81
C LEU A 406 -1.07 13.05 -32.87
N TYR A 407 -0.89 12.76 -34.16
CA TYR A 407 -1.57 13.54 -35.22
C TYR A 407 -3.11 13.50 -35.14
N GLN A 408 -3.70 12.44 -34.59
CA GLN A 408 -5.16 12.36 -34.40
C GLN A 408 -5.60 13.28 -33.26
N PHE A 409 -4.81 13.31 -32.19
CA PHE A 409 -4.99 14.23 -31.07
C PHE A 409 -4.82 15.69 -31.53
N GLU A 410 -3.79 16.01 -32.29
CA GLU A 410 -3.57 17.36 -32.85
C GLU A 410 -4.71 17.77 -33.81
N ALA A 411 -5.14 16.84 -34.68
CA ALA A 411 -6.24 17.08 -35.61
C ALA A 411 -7.56 17.40 -34.90
N PHE A 412 -7.82 16.81 -33.73
CA PHE A 412 -8.98 17.13 -32.91
C PHE A 412 -9.02 18.63 -32.55
N PHE A 413 -7.91 19.22 -32.06
CA PHE A 413 -7.86 20.64 -31.72
C PHE A 413 -8.03 21.53 -32.95
N VAL A 414 -7.39 21.19 -34.08
CA VAL A 414 -7.53 21.95 -35.34
C VAL A 414 -8.98 21.94 -35.83
N ASN A 415 -9.65 20.79 -35.76
CA ASN A 415 -11.05 20.67 -36.17
C ASN A 415 -11.98 21.42 -35.22
N LEU A 416 -11.69 21.40 -33.92
CA LEU A 416 -12.47 22.11 -32.92
C LEU A 416 -12.32 23.63 -33.06
N GLU A 417 -11.13 24.14 -33.35
CA GLU A 417 -10.89 25.56 -33.62
C GLU A 417 -11.65 26.04 -34.86
N LYS A 418 -11.62 25.28 -35.96
CA LYS A 418 -12.44 25.57 -37.15
C LYS A 418 -13.93 25.61 -36.82
N LEU A 419 -14.38 24.76 -35.89
CA LEU A 419 -15.76 24.72 -35.44
C LEU A 419 -16.11 25.94 -34.58
N ARG A 420 -15.24 26.35 -33.65
CA ARG A 420 -15.39 27.58 -32.85
C ARG A 420 -15.59 28.80 -33.75
N GLN A 421 -14.78 28.93 -34.80
CA GLN A 421 -14.88 30.03 -35.77
C GLN A 421 -16.23 30.02 -36.50
N ARG A 422 -16.73 28.86 -36.93
CA ARG A 422 -18.05 28.73 -37.57
C ARG A 422 -19.20 29.07 -36.63
N LEU A 423 -19.05 28.77 -35.34
CA LEU A 423 -20.03 29.06 -34.29
C LEU A 423 -19.92 30.49 -33.75
N GLY A 424 -18.99 31.30 -34.27
CA GLY A 424 -18.79 32.69 -33.84
C GLY A 424 -18.33 32.82 -32.39
N ILE A 425 -17.59 31.85 -31.84
CA ILE A 425 -17.05 31.95 -30.49
C ILE A 425 -15.81 32.86 -30.53
N GLU A 426 -15.89 34.01 -29.88
CA GLU A 426 -14.87 35.08 -30.01
C GLU A 426 -13.48 34.67 -29.52
N LYS A 427 -13.40 33.90 -28.42
CA LYS A 427 -12.12 33.47 -27.86
C LYS A 427 -11.58 32.25 -28.64
N PRO A 428 -10.33 32.26 -29.13
CA PRO A 428 -9.72 31.07 -29.73
C PRO A 428 -9.64 29.94 -28.71
N LEU A 429 -9.63 28.69 -29.18
CA LEU A 429 -9.45 27.52 -28.32
C LEU A 429 -8.14 27.63 -27.54
N MET A 430 -7.06 27.93 -28.25
CA MET A 430 -5.72 28.09 -27.71
C MET A 430 -4.78 28.83 -28.66
N THR A 431 -3.75 29.46 -28.09
CA THR A 431 -2.60 29.99 -28.80
C THR A 431 -1.61 28.88 -29.16
N PHE A 432 -0.62 29.19 -30.01
CA PHE A 432 0.46 28.25 -30.33
C PHE A 432 1.25 27.83 -29.09
N ASP A 433 1.59 28.78 -28.22
CA ASP A 433 2.35 28.53 -26.99
C ASP A 433 1.54 27.68 -26.01
N GLU A 434 0.23 27.93 -25.90
CA GLU A 434 -0.69 27.09 -25.13
C GLU A 434 -0.74 25.65 -25.69
N PHE A 435 -0.78 25.47 -27.02
CA PHE A 435 -0.78 24.14 -27.62
C PHE A 435 0.54 23.38 -27.40
N ALA A 436 1.69 24.06 -27.55
CA ALA A 436 2.99 23.48 -27.25
C ALA A 436 3.09 23.06 -25.77
N THR A 437 2.53 23.87 -24.88
CA THR A 437 2.44 23.57 -23.44
C THR A 437 1.59 22.32 -23.20
N VAL A 438 0.40 22.20 -23.81
CA VAL A 438 -0.45 21.00 -23.74
C VAL A 438 0.32 19.73 -24.12
N LEU A 439 1.15 19.79 -25.15
CA LEU A 439 1.91 18.62 -25.61
C LEU A 439 3.10 18.28 -24.71
N THR A 440 3.61 19.22 -23.92
CA THR A 440 4.87 19.06 -23.14
C THR A 440 4.69 19.16 -21.63
N SER A 441 3.45 19.31 -21.14
CA SER A 441 3.14 19.51 -19.73
C SER A 441 3.44 18.29 -18.83
N TYR A 442 3.68 17.10 -19.38
CA TYR A 442 3.90 15.91 -18.57
C TYR A 442 4.98 14.96 -19.09
N GLY A 443 6.02 14.77 -18.27
CA GLY A 443 7.11 13.84 -18.54
C GLY A 443 8.04 14.31 -19.66
N GLU A 444 9.20 13.66 -19.78
CA GLU A 444 10.17 13.95 -20.85
C GLU A 444 9.75 13.32 -22.19
N ASP A 445 8.91 12.28 -22.15
CA ASP A 445 8.38 11.60 -23.33
C ASP A 445 7.07 12.24 -23.80
N LEU A 446 7.13 12.82 -25.00
CA LEU A 446 5.98 13.42 -25.69
C LEU A 446 4.77 12.48 -25.76
N ASN A 447 4.98 11.17 -25.98
CA ASN A 447 3.90 10.18 -26.06
C ASN A 447 3.20 9.94 -24.73
N VAL A 448 3.94 10.02 -23.64
CA VAL A 448 3.39 9.91 -22.29
C VAL A 448 2.59 11.19 -21.98
N SER A 449 3.14 12.35 -22.36
CA SER A 449 2.52 13.66 -22.16
C SER A 449 1.12 13.78 -22.77
N TRP A 450 1.00 13.64 -24.09
CA TRP A 450 -0.29 13.91 -24.78
C TRP A 450 -1.37 12.90 -24.38
N ARG A 451 -1.00 11.66 -24.04
CA ARG A 451 -1.96 10.65 -23.54
C ARG A 451 -2.49 11.02 -22.17
N THR A 452 -1.64 11.52 -21.27
CA THR A 452 -2.09 12.03 -19.97
C THR A 452 -3.06 13.19 -20.18
N VAL A 453 -2.71 14.17 -21.01
CA VAL A 453 -3.60 15.30 -21.28
C VAL A 453 -4.90 14.86 -21.93
N LYS A 454 -4.89 13.92 -22.88
CA LYS A 454 -6.11 13.33 -23.46
C LYS A 454 -7.07 12.82 -22.38
N HIS A 455 -6.58 12.06 -21.41
CA HIS A 455 -7.43 11.52 -20.34
C HIS A 455 -7.98 12.62 -19.43
N LEU A 456 -7.19 13.66 -19.13
CA LEU A 456 -7.64 14.81 -18.34
C LEU A 456 -8.74 15.62 -19.06
N LEU A 457 -8.58 15.83 -20.37
CA LEU A 457 -9.60 16.51 -21.20
C LEU A 457 -10.88 15.67 -21.31
N LEU A 458 -10.75 14.36 -21.55
CA LEU A 458 -11.89 13.44 -21.56
C LEU A 458 -12.62 13.43 -20.22
N PHE A 459 -11.88 13.41 -19.11
CA PHE A 459 -12.47 13.52 -17.78
C PHE A 459 -13.31 14.79 -17.66
N ARG A 460 -12.76 15.94 -18.05
CA ARG A 460 -13.48 17.22 -17.95
C ARG A 460 -14.72 17.27 -18.84
N VAL A 461 -14.62 16.74 -20.05
CA VAL A 461 -15.76 16.62 -20.98
C VAL A 461 -16.86 15.73 -20.40
N TYR A 462 -16.52 14.55 -19.88
CA TYR A 462 -17.50 13.65 -19.25
C TYR A 462 -18.08 14.24 -17.97
N GLU A 463 -17.27 14.92 -17.16
CA GLU A 463 -17.74 15.58 -15.92
C GLU A 463 -18.82 16.63 -16.22
N ARG A 464 -18.68 17.39 -17.31
CA ARG A 464 -19.60 18.48 -17.66
C ARG A 464 -20.77 18.06 -18.54
N LEU A 465 -20.57 17.09 -19.44
CA LEU A 465 -21.52 16.77 -20.51
C LEU A 465 -22.14 15.37 -20.40
N HIS A 466 -21.97 14.66 -19.28
CA HIS A 466 -22.47 13.29 -19.10
C HIS A 466 -23.92 13.09 -19.56
N ASP A 467 -24.87 13.86 -19.02
CA ASP A 467 -26.30 13.69 -19.28
C ASP A 467 -26.65 13.87 -20.75
N ARG A 468 -25.99 14.83 -21.43
CA ARG A 468 -26.17 15.06 -22.87
C ARG A 468 -25.51 13.97 -23.71
N LEU A 469 -24.33 13.51 -23.31
CA LEU A 469 -23.61 12.47 -24.01
C LEU A 469 -24.30 11.11 -23.92
N MET A 470 -25.00 10.82 -22.82
CA MET A 470 -25.82 9.62 -22.69
C MET A 470 -27.02 9.65 -23.64
N LYS A 471 -27.81 10.73 -23.62
CA LYS A 471 -28.93 10.92 -24.56
C LYS A 471 -28.48 10.81 -26.01
N ALA A 472 -27.39 11.49 -26.35
CA ALA A 472 -26.79 11.47 -27.68
C ALA A 472 -26.18 10.11 -28.09
N SER A 473 -26.07 9.16 -27.17
CA SER A 473 -25.60 7.80 -27.45
C SER A 473 -26.79 6.86 -27.66
N GLU A 474 -27.83 6.99 -26.83
CA GLU A 474 -29.12 6.29 -26.98
C GLU A 474 -29.78 6.62 -28.32
N GLU A 475 -29.86 7.90 -28.70
CA GLU A 475 -30.43 8.35 -29.98
C GLU A 475 -29.64 7.83 -31.21
N VAL A 476 -28.35 7.54 -31.06
CA VAL A 476 -27.52 7.02 -32.17
C VAL A 476 -27.60 5.49 -32.26
N GLU A 477 -27.81 4.80 -31.13
CA GLU A 477 -28.10 3.36 -31.12
C GLU A 477 -29.52 3.09 -31.65
N GLU A 478 -30.54 3.87 -31.26
CA GLU A 478 -31.91 3.74 -31.78
C GLU A 478 -32.01 4.00 -33.30
N VAL A 479 -31.26 4.97 -33.83
CA VAL A 479 -31.22 5.22 -35.29
C VAL A 479 -30.47 4.11 -36.03
N GLY A 480 -29.44 3.50 -35.42
CA GLY A 480 -28.75 2.33 -35.99
C GLY A 480 -29.60 1.07 -36.00
N GLU A 481 -30.37 0.82 -34.93
CA GLU A 481 -31.31 -0.31 -34.85
C GLU A 481 -32.54 -0.10 -35.77
N ALA A 482 -33.03 1.14 -35.91
CA ALA A 482 -34.11 1.47 -36.83
C ALA A 482 -33.69 1.43 -38.32
N GLU A 483 -32.42 1.71 -38.64
CA GLU A 483 -31.89 1.52 -39.99
C GLU A 483 -31.69 0.03 -40.33
N GLU A 484 -31.32 -0.82 -39.34
CA GLU A 484 -31.24 -2.28 -39.51
C GLU A 484 -32.62 -2.95 -39.63
N GLU A 485 -33.66 -2.50 -38.91
CA GLU A 485 -35.04 -3.02 -39.08
C GLU A 485 -35.71 -2.60 -40.40
N VAL A 486 -35.24 -1.54 -41.06
CA VAL A 486 -35.78 -1.09 -42.35
C VAL A 486 -35.12 -1.80 -43.55
N GLU A 487 -33.92 -2.38 -43.39
CA GLU A 487 -33.28 -3.18 -44.45
C GLU A 487 -33.81 -4.63 -44.55
N ASP A 488 -34.52 -5.15 -43.54
CA ASP A 488 -34.99 -6.56 -43.53
C ASP A 488 -36.45 -6.76 -44.02
N VAL A 489 -37.02 -5.77 -44.72
CA VAL A 489 -38.30 -5.91 -45.42
C VAL A 489 -38.14 -5.61 -46.91
N GLY A 490 -37.64 -6.59 -47.65
CA GLY A 490 -38.05 -6.76 -49.05
C GLY A 490 -37.03 -7.33 -50.02
N ILE A 491 -36.87 -8.66 -50.04
CA ILE A 491 -36.71 -9.40 -51.32
C ILE A 491 -37.50 -10.72 -51.21
N TYR A 492 -38.78 -10.66 -51.63
CA TYR A 492 -39.50 -11.84 -52.11
C TYR A 492 -39.37 -11.90 -53.63
N GLY A 493 -38.91 -13.04 -54.14
CA GLY A 493 -39.31 -13.55 -55.45
C GLY A 493 -38.20 -13.70 -56.49
N LEU A 494 -38.25 -14.87 -57.14
CA LEU A 494 -37.51 -15.40 -58.31
C LEU A 494 -36.52 -16.49 -57.87
N GLY A 495 -36.80 -17.78 -58.04
CA GLY A 495 -37.45 -18.44 -59.16
C GLY A 495 -36.49 -19.56 -59.57
N GLU A 496 -36.69 -20.76 -59.02
CA GLU A 496 -35.94 -21.94 -59.41
C GLU A 496 -36.28 -22.29 -60.86
N VAL A 497 -35.26 -22.33 -61.72
CA VAL A 497 -35.31 -23.00 -63.02
C VAL A 497 -34.06 -23.89 -63.12
N GLU A 498 -34.37 -25.14 -63.47
CA GLU A 498 -33.53 -26.30 -63.77
C GLU A 498 -32.23 -25.97 -64.54
N GLU A 499 -31.08 -26.51 -64.14
CA GLU A 499 -30.48 -27.81 -64.50
C GLU A 499 -29.26 -28.11 -63.63
#